data_AF-C6PS58-F1
#
_entry.id   AF-C6PS58-F1
#
_cell.length_a   1.000
_cell.length_b   1.000
_cell.length_c   1.000
_cell.angle_alpha   90.00
_cell.angle_beta   90.00
_cell.angle_gamma   90.00
#
_symmetry.space_group_name_H-M   'P 1'
#
loop_
_entity.id
_entity.type
_entity.pdbx_description
1 polymer ?
#
loop_
_entity_poly.entity_id
_entity_poly.type
_entity_poly.pdbx_seq_one_letter_code
_entity_poly.pdbx_strand_id
1 'polypeptide(L)' 'MTKLEFINKIEEICLIENCSISDAIDTIMHENRITNTEFIALFCKGKNSIDDTNIIPKKINIV' A
#
# COMPACT_ATOMS: atom_id res chain seq x y z
N MET A 1 -4.16 2.69 -11.74
CA MET A 1 -4.67 2.38 -10.39
C MET A 1 -4.18 3.46 -9.43
N THR A 2 -5.06 3.97 -8.57
CA THR A 2 -4.75 4.92 -7.51
C THR A 2 -4.34 4.20 -6.22
N LYS A 3 -3.72 4.93 -5.28
CA LYS A 3 -3.32 4.37 -3.97
C LYS A 3 -4.52 3.81 -3.19
N LEU A 4 -5.67 4.49 -3.24
CA LEU A 4 -6.88 4.08 -2.53
C LEU A 4 -7.46 2.79 -3.15
N GLU A 5 -7.54 2.71 -4.48
CA GLU A 5 -7.99 1.48 -5.16
C GLU A 5 -7.07 0.29 -4.85
N PHE A 6 -5.77 0.53 -4.74
CA PHE A 6 -4.80 -0.50 -4.38
C PHE A 6 -5.02 -1.03 -2.95
N ILE A 7 -5.23 -0.12 -1.98
CA ILE A 7 -5.49 -0.50 -0.59
C ILE A 7 -6.82 -1.25 -0.46
N ASN A 8 -7.89 -0.77 -1.10
CA ASN A 8 -9.20 -1.42 -1.06
C ASN A 8 -9.14 -2.86 -1.60
N LYS A 9 -8.35 -3.10 -2.66
CA LYS A 9 -8.14 -4.46 -3.18
C LYS A 9 -7.38 -5.36 -2.22
N ILE A 10 -6.37 -4.83 -1.50
CA ILE A 10 -5.66 -5.61 -0.46
C ILE A 10 -6.65 -6.00 0.63
N GLU A 11 -7.45 -5.04 1.10
CA GLU A 11 -8.46 -5.30 2.13
C GLU A 11 -9.47 -6.34 1.66
N GLU A 12 -9.96 -6.26 0.41
CA GLU A 12 -10.89 -7.25 -0.14
C GLU A 12 -10.29 -8.67 -0.16
N ILE A 13 -9.04 -8.82 -0.59
CA ILE A 13 -8.35 -10.13 -0.62
C ILE A 13 -8.12 -10.65 0.82
N CYS A 14 -7.65 -9.78 1.71
CA CYS A 14 -7.31 -10.19 3.07
C CYS A 14 -8.50 -10.28 4.04
N LEU A 15 -9.70 -9.81 3.66
CA LEU A 15 -10.93 -10.02 4.43
C LEU A 15 -11.52 -11.42 4.24
N ILE A 16 -11.19 -12.12 3.15
CA ILE A 16 -11.80 -13.39 2.76
C ILE A 16 -11.05 -14.60 3.35
N GLU A 17 -9.74 -14.48 3.56
CA GLU A 17 -8.89 -15.57 4.06
C GLU A 17 -7.88 -15.06 5.10
N ASN A 18 -7.30 -15.96 5.90
CA ASN A 18 -6.11 -15.65 6.72
C ASN A 18 -4.91 -15.38 5.79
N CYS A 19 -4.95 -14.23 5.15
CA CYS A 19 -4.11 -13.84 4.03
C CYS A 19 -2.86 -13.13 4.53
N SER A 20 -1.71 -13.48 3.96
CA SER A 20 -0.51 -12.67 4.14
C SER A 20 -0.64 -11.39 3.32
N ILE A 21 -0.45 -10.23 3.97
CA ILE A 21 -0.47 -8.94 3.29
C ILE A 21 0.56 -8.89 2.15
N SER A 22 1.71 -9.59 2.29
CA SER A 22 2.71 -9.70 1.22
C SER A 22 2.13 -10.35 -0.04
N ASP A 23 1.37 -11.43 0.14
CA ASP A 23 0.85 -12.23 -0.96
C ASP A 23 -0.30 -11.49 -1.67
N ALA A 24 -1.09 -10.72 -0.92
CA ALA A 24 -2.10 -9.83 -1.49
C ALA A 24 -1.46 -8.70 -2.32
N ILE A 25 -0.38 -8.09 -1.81
CA ILE A 25 0.39 -7.08 -2.54
C ILE A 25 0.94 -7.67 -3.84
N ASP A 26 1.61 -8.82 -3.78
CA ASP A 26 2.21 -9.48 -4.94
C ASP A 26 1.16 -9.86 -5.98
N THR A 27 0.01 -10.39 -5.54
CA THR A 27 -1.13 -10.73 -6.42
C THR A 27 -1.64 -9.50 -7.15
N ILE A 28 -1.92 -8.41 -6.44
CA ILE A 28 -2.43 -7.17 -7.04
C ILE A 28 -1.40 -6.57 -7.99
N MET A 29 -0.12 -6.58 -7.60
CA MET A 29 0.97 -6.08 -8.44
C MET A 29 1.07 -6.87 -9.74
N HIS A 30 1.00 -8.21 -9.66
CA HIS A 30 1.04 -9.09 -10.81
C HIS A 30 -0.18 -8.92 -11.72
N GLU A 31 -1.40 -8.96 -11.18
CA GLU A 31 -2.64 -8.83 -11.95
C GLU A 31 -2.76 -7.50 -12.69
N ASN A 32 -2.35 -6.41 -12.03
CA ASN A 32 -2.48 -5.06 -12.58
C ASN A 32 -1.21 -4.62 -13.30
N ARG A 33 -0.22 -5.51 -13.45
CA ARG A 33 1.10 -5.25 -14.06
C ARG A 33 1.79 -4.02 -13.48
N ILE A 34 1.63 -3.81 -12.18
CA ILE A 34 2.22 -2.68 -11.46
C ILE A 34 3.69 -3.00 -11.26
N THR A 35 4.57 -2.20 -11.85
CA THR A 35 6.01 -2.33 -11.62
C THR A 35 6.38 -1.91 -10.21
N ASN A 36 7.52 -2.39 -9.70
CA ASN A 36 8.05 -1.94 -8.41
C ASN A 36 8.21 -0.41 -8.36
N THR A 37 8.56 0.23 -9.47
CA THR A 37 8.68 1.69 -9.56
C THR A 37 7.32 2.38 -9.41
N GLU A 38 6.27 1.86 -10.04
CA GLU A 38 4.91 2.39 -9.89
C GLU A 38 4.36 2.16 -8.48
N PHE A 39 4.60 0.97 -7.91
CA PHE A 39 4.27 0.69 -6.52
C PHE A 39 4.96 1.69 -5.57
N ILE A 40 6.28 1.87 -5.71
CA ILE A 40 7.02 2.88 -4.94
C ILE A 40 6.44 4.28 -5.19
N ALA A 41 6.08 4.65 -6.42
CA ALA A 41 5.49 5.95 -6.71
C ALA A 41 4.11 6.16 -6.07
N LEU A 42 3.31 5.10 -5.92
CA LEU A 42 2.02 5.13 -5.22
C LEU A 42 2.18 5.41 -3.73
N PHE A 43 3.22 4.87 -3.09
CA PHE A 43 3.39 4.93 -1.63
C PHE A 43 4.45 5.93 -1.16
N CYS A 44 5.41 6.29 -2.00
CA CYS A 44 6.52 7.22 -1.70
C CYS A 44 6.33 8.63 -2.29
N LYS A 45 5.17 8.95 -2.89
CA LYS A 45 4.76 10.33 -3.18
C LYS A 45 4.59 11.10 -1.86
N GLY A 46 5.70 11.57 -1.31
CA GLY A 46 5.73 12.30 -0.03
C GLY A 46 7.09 12.87 0.36
N LYS A 47 8.20 12.40 -0.20
CA LYS A 47 9.53 12.91 0.21
C LYS A 47 9.93 14.30 -0.33
N ASN A 48 9.08 14.96 -1.13
CA ASN A 48 9.29 16.32 -1.62
C ASN A 48 8.15 17.30 -1.30
N SER A 49 7.22 16.94 -0.41
CA SER A 49 6.25 17.88 0.17
C SER A 49 6.57 18.01 1.65
N ILE A 50 7.48 18.92 1.97
CA ILE A 50 7.60 19.45 3.33
C ILE A 50 6.27 20.18 3.57
N ASP A 51 5.35 19.54 4.29
CA ASP A 51 4.29 20.25 4.98
C ASP A 51 4.32 19.78 6.44
N ASP A 52 4.81 20.68 7.28
CA ASP A 52 4.97 20.60 8.72
C ASP A 52 3.61 20.65 9.44
N THR A 53 2.65 19.85 9.00
CA THR A 53 1.34 19.75 9.67
C THR A 53 1.07 18.34 10.12
N ASN A 54 1.43 18.11 11.39
CA ASN A 54 0.72 17.26 12.35
C ASN A 54 -0.24 16.23 11.74
N ILE A 55 0.13 14.96 11.80
CA ILE A 55 -0.60 13.92 12.54
C ILE A 55 0.31 12.69 12.57
N ILE A 56 0.79 12.34 13.76
CA ILE A 56 1.31 11.01 14.08
C ILE A 56 0.11 10.18 14.51
N PRO A 57 -0.36 9.17 13.76
CA PRO A 57 -0.97 8.00 14.38
C PRO A 57 0.15 7.04 14.73
N LYS A 58 0.18 6.71 16.03
CA LYS A 58 1.13 5.81 16.68
C LYS A 58 1.40 4.53 15.87
N LYS A 59 2.70 4.26 15.68
CA LYS A 59 3.37 2.96 15.58
C LYS A 59 2.53 1.79 15.06
N ILE A 60 2.72 1.45 13.78
CA ILE A 60 2.71 0.04 13.40
C ILE A 60 4.16 -0.45 13.56
N ASN A 61 4.39 -1.23 14.61
CA ASN A 61 5.66 -1.89 14.89
C ASN A 61 5.58 -3.25 14.20
N ILE A 62 6.24 -3.41 13.06
CA ILE A 62 6.37 -4.72 12.41
C ILE A 62 7.55 -5.41 13.12
N VAL A 63 7.24 -6.44 13.89
CA VAL A 63 8.21 -7.38 14.49
C VAL A 63 8.43 -8.52 13.51
#